data_AF-A0A847ER37-F1
#
_entry.id   AF-A0A847ER37-F1
#
_cell.length_a   1.000
_cell.length_b   1.000
_cell.length_c   1.000
_cell.angle_alpha   90.00
_cell.angle_beta   90.00
_cell.angle_gamma   90.00
#
_symmetry.space_group_name_H-M   'P 1'
#
loop_
_entity.id
_entity.type
_entity.pdbx_description
1 polymer ?
#
loop_
_entity_poly.entity_id
_entity_poly.type
_entity_poly.pdbx_seq_one_letter_code
_entity_poly.pdbx_strand_id
1 'polypeptide(L)'
;RIEPLRSAAYPVVRDLVVDRSALDRLIQAGGHVDVATGTAPDADAVLVTHDDAELALDFAACIGCGACVAACPNGAAHLFAGAKLAHLALLPHGRLERGRRAVAIVDQLDAEFGPCSTYGECVEVCPAGIPLAAVAAVHRERLRSVFRGKAD
;
A
#
# COMPACT_ATOMS: atom_id res chain seq x y z
N ARG A 1 -6.09 -9.26 -27.85
CA ARG A 1 -7.49 -9.22 -27.35
C ARG A 1 -7.53 -8.20 -26.22
N ILE A 2 -8.52 -7.31 -26.17
CA ILE A 2 -8.68 -6.34 -25.07
C ILE A 2 -9.81 -6.82 -24.17
N GLU A 3 -9.60 -6.82 -22.86
CA GLU A 3 -10.56 -7.28 -21.85
C GLU A 3 -10.39 -6.49 -20.53
N PRO A 4 -11.41 -6.43 -19.67
CA PRO A 4 -11.29 -5.77 -18.37
C PRO A 4 -10.27 -6.47 -17.46
N LEU A 5 -9.78 -5.74 -16.45
CA LEU A 5 -8.96 -6.32 -15.39
C LEU A 5 -9.71 -7.46 -14.71
N ARG A 6 -9.08 -8.63 -14.60
CA ARG A 6 -9.68 -9.83 -14.00
C ARG A 6 -9.13 -10.04 -12.59
N SER A 7 -9.98 -9.84 -11.58
CA SER A 7 -9.75 -10.26 -10.21
C SER A 7 -11.09 -10.38 -9.50
N ALA A 8 -11.21 -11.25 -8.51
CA ALA A 8 -12.42 -11.31 -7.67
C ALA A 8 -12.70 -9.96 -6.96
N ALA A 9 -11.64 -9.21 -6.65
CA ALA A 9 -11.73 -7.87 -6.07
C ALA A 9 -12.16 -6.79 -7.07
N TYR A 10 -12.18 -7.09 -8.38
CA TYR A 10 -12.50 -6.16 -9.47
C TYR A 10 -13.69 -6.65 -10.31
N PRO A 11 -14.92 -6.64 -9.77
CA PRO A 11 -16.07 -7.02 -10.54
C PRO A 11 -16.28 -6.05 -11.72
N VAL A 12 -16.62 -6.61 -12.88
CA VAL A 12 -16.89 -5.82 -14.09
C VAL A 12 -18.21 -5.08 -13.90
N VAL A 13 -18.17 -3.76 -14.05
CA VAL A 13 -19.37 -2.91 -14.03
C VAL A 13 -20.01 -2.92 -15.41
N ARG A 14 -19.24 -2.55 -16.44
CA ARG A 14 -19.66 -2.53 -17.85
C ARG A 14 -18.45 -2.37 -18.76
N ASP A 15 -18.43 -3.08 -19.87
CA ASP A 15 -17.36 -3.04 -20.88
C ASP A 15 -15.97 -3.31 -20.25
N LEU A 16 -15.07 -2.33 -20.27
CA LEU A 16 -13.74 -2.40 -19.66
C LEU A 16 -13.69 -1.77 -18.26
N VAL A 17 -14.80 -1.21 -17.78
CA VAL A 17 -14.89 -0.57 -16.47
C VAL A 17 -15.09 -1.62 -15.40
N VAL A 18 -14.20 -1.61 -14.41
CA VAL A 18 -14.25 -2.47 -13.21
C VAL A 18 -14.41 -1.62 -11.96
N ASP A 19 -15.07 -2.18 -10.96
CA ASP A 19 -15.11 -1.58 -9.62
C ASP A 19 -13.79 -1.84 -8.90
N ARG A 20 -13.10 -0.78 -8.47
CA ARG A 20 -11.82 -0.88 -7.74
C ARG A 20 -11.93 -0.38 -6.29
N SER A 21 -13.15 -0.23 -5.78
CA SER A 21 -13.43 0.32 -4.45
C SER A 21 -12.75 -0.46 -3.32
N ALA A 22 -12.37 -1.72 -3.53
CA ALA A 22 -11.56 -2.49 -2.59
C ALA A 22 -10.19 -1.84 -2.31
N LEU A 23 -9.55 -1.22 -3.31
CA LEU A 23 -8.31 -0.45 -3.10
C LEU A 23 -8.59 0.84 -2.32
N ASP A 24 -9.71 1.51 -2.59
CA ASP A 24 -10.07 2.74 -1.88
C ASP A 24 -10.33 2.45 -0.39
N ARG A 25 -11.01 1.34 -0.07
CA ARG A 25 -11.19 0.89 1.31
C ARG A 25 -9.86 0.55 2.00
N LEU A 26 -8.88 0.01 1.27
CA LEU A 26 -7.53 -0.19 1.80
C LEU A 26 -6.84 1.14 2.13
N ILE A 27 -6.97 2.15 1.27
CA ILE A 27 -6.46 3.50 1.56
C ILE A 27 -7.16 4.11 2.77
N GLN A 28 -8.48 3.96 2.87
CA GLN A 28 -9.25 4.43 4.03
C GLN A 28 -8.86 3.72 5.33
N ALA A 29 -8.43 2.45 5.28
CA ALA A 29 -8.01 1.70 6.46
C ALA A 29 -6.69 2.19 7.07
N GLY A 30 -5.80 2.79 6.27
CA GLY A 30 -4.52 3.30 6.79
C GLY A 30 -3.54 3.88 5.77
N GLY A 31 -3.93 4.02 4.50
CA GLY A 31 -3.11 4.64 3.45
C GLY A 31 -3.00 6.17 3.55
N HIS A 32 -3.23 6.75 4.72
CA HIS A 32 -3.20 8.18 5.00
C HIS A 32 -2.34 8.48 6.25
N VAL A 33 -2.12 9.76 6.51
CA VAL A 33 -1.59 10.27 7.78
C VAL A 33 -2.68 11.09 8.46
N ASP A 34 -2.80 10.98 9.78
CA ASP A 34 -3.69 11.84 10.55
C ASP A 34 -2.94 13.10 10.98
N VAL A 35 -3.47 14.26 10.59
CA VAL A 35 -2.90 15.57 10.94
C VAL A 35 -4.04 16.51 11.28
N ALA A 36 -3.89 17.23 12.39
CA ALA A 36 -4.84 18.27 12.76
C ALA A 36 -4.82 19.38 11.68
N THR A 37 -5.98 19.61 11.07
CA THR A 37 -6.13 20.59 9.99
C THR A 37 -5.87 22.00 10.52
N GLY A 38 -5.06 22.77 9.80
CA GLY A 38 -4.69 24.14 10.18
C GLY A 38 -3.55 24.24 11.20
N THR A 39 -3.00 23.13 11.69
CA THR A 39 -1.81 23.12 12.56
C THR A 39 -0.61 22.45 11.90
N ALA A 40 -0.65 22.24 10.58
CA ALA A 40 0.47 21.69 9.86
C ALA A 40 1.66 22.66 9.96
N PRO A 41 2.83 22.20 10.41
CA PRO A 41 4.02 23.04 10.42
C PRO A 41 4.44 23.35 8.98
N ASP A 42 5.32 24.35 8.81
CA ASP A 42 5.93 24.62 7.50
C ASP A 42 6.62 23.36 6.95
N ALA A 43 6.60 23.18 5.63
CA ALA A 43 7.05 21.93 4.99
C ALA A 43 8.53 21.61 5.26
N ASP A 44 9.34 22.63 5.51
CA ASP A 44 10.77 22.58 5.82
C ASP A 44 11.06 22.53 7.34
N ALA A 45 10.04 22.58 8.20
CA ALA A 45 10.21 22.54 9.64
C ALA A 45 10.61 21.15 10.17
N VAL A 46 10.27 20.07 9.44
CA VAL A 46 10.60 18.69 9.83
C VAL A 46 11.60 18.11 8.85
N LEU A 47 12.84 17.95 9.32
CA LEU A 47 13.92 17.42 8.50
C LEU A 47 13.71 15.93 8.21
N VAL A 48 13.92 15.56 6.95
CA VAL A 48 14.00 14.18 6.47
C VAL A 48 15.36 14.01 5.81
N THR A 49 16.01 12.86 6.02
CA THR A 49 17.28 12.59 5.34
C THR A 49 17.03 12.45 3.84
N HIS A 50 18.02 12.82 3.01
CA HIS A 50 17.92 12.66 1.57
C HIS A 50 17.56 11.20 1.20
N ASP A 51 18.23 10.23 1.81
CA ASP A 51 18.02 8.81 1.50
C ASP A 51 16.62 8.32 1.92
N ASP A 52 16.09 8.77 3.06
CA ASP A 52 14.71 8.44 3.45
C ASP A 52 13.69 9.11 2.53
N ALA A 53 13.96 10.34 2.06
CA ALA A 53 13.07 11.05 1.16
C ALA A 53 13.01 10.38 -0.22
N GLU A 54 14.15 10.07 -0.83
CA GLU A 54 14.23 9.36 -2.11
C GLU A 54 13.55 7.98 -2.01
N LEU A 55 13.88 7.20 -0.99
CA LEU A 55 13.28 5.87 -0.82
C LEU A 55 11.77 5.95 -0.56
N ALA A 56 11.30 6.96 0.17
CA ALA A 56 9.87 7.18 0.35
C ALA A 56 9.21 7.53 -0.98
N LEU A 57 9.83 8.35 -1.82
CA LEU A 57 9.31 8.72 -3.14
C LEU A 57 9.24 7.50 -4.08
N ASP A 58 10.25 6.64 -4.08
CA ASP A 58 10.25 5.39 -4.87
C ASP A 58 9.03 4.51 -4.56
N PHE A 59 8.72 4.32 -3.28
CA PHE A 59 7.53 3.58 -2.87
C PHE A 59 6.23 4.38 -3.11
N ALA A 60 6.28 5.71 -2.96
CA ALA A 60 5.13 6.59 -3.19
C ALA A 60 4.73 6.69 -4.68
N ALA A 61 5.60 6.30 -5.60
CA ALA A 61 5.36 6.29 -7.05
C ALA A 61 4.16 5.42 -7.47
N CYS A 62 3.63 4.58 -6.57
CA CYS A 62 2.43 3.78 -6.82
C CYS A 62 1.21 4.65 -7.14
N ILE A 63 0.80 4.62 -8.41
CA ILE A 63 -0.34 5.37 -8.97
C ILE A 63 -1.73 4.74 -8.74
N GLY A 64 -1.81 3.64 -7.98
CA GLY A 64 -3.09 2.98 -7.68
C GLY A 64 -3.82 2.43 -8.92
N CYS A 65 -3.10 1.98 -9.95
CA CYS A 65 -3.72 1.48 -11.18
C CYS A 65 -4.46 0.14 -10.98
N GLY A 66 -4.00 -0.72 -10.06
CA GLY A 66 -4.57 -2.04 -9.80
C GLY A 66 -4.04 -3.17 -10.69
N ALA A 67 -3.09 -2.91 -11.59
CA ALA A 67 -2.50 -3.94 -12.46
C ALA A 67 -1.88 -5.09 -11.66
N CYS A 68 -1.24 -4.79 -10.53
CA CYS A 68 -0.64 -5.79 -9.64
C CYS A 68 -1.65 -6.80 -9.08
N VAL A 69 -2.88 -6.37 -8.81
CA VAL A 69 -3.96 -7.23 -8.29
C VAL A 69 -4.52 -8.10 -9.41
N ALA A 70 -4.71 -7.54 -10.60
CA ALA A 70 -5.23 -8.27 -11.75
C ALA A 70 -4.26 -9.32 -12.31
N ALA A 71 -2.94 -9.07 -12.20
CA ALA A 71 -1.92 -10.02 -12.63
C ALA A 71 -1.63 -11.10 -11.59
N CYS A 72 -1.95 -10.87 -10.30
CA CYS A 72 -1.67 -11.84 -9.26
C CYS A 72 -2.57 -13.08 -9.40
N PRO A 73 -2.02 -14.31 -9.42
CA PRO A 73 -2.84 -15.53 -9.46
C PRO A 73 -3.83 -15.65 -8.30
N ASN A 74 -3.50 -15.09 -7.14
CA ASN A 74 -4.36 -15.09 -5.96
C ASN A 74 -5.23 -13.82 -5.87
N GLY A 75 -5.08 -12.85 -6.77
CA GLY A 75 -5.72 -11.54 -6.63
C GLY A 75 -5.24 -10.75 -5.41
N ALA A 76 -4.00 -10.97 -4.97
CA ALA A 76 -3.43 -10.30 -3.79
C ALA A 76 -3.04 -8.85 -4.09
N ALA A 77 -3.28 -7.94 -3.14
CA ALA A 77 -2.90 -6.53 -3.24
C ALA A 77 -1.64 -6.15 -2.43
N HIS A 78 -0.77 -7.12 -2.12
CA HIS A 78 0.39 -6.89 -1.25
C HIS A 78 1.41 -5.91 -1.82
N LEU A 79 1.58 -5.81 -3.14
CA LEU A 79 2.49 -4.79 -3.72
C LEU A 79 1.95 -3.38 -3.49
N PHE A 80 0.64 -3.17 -3.69
CA PHE A 80 -0.03 -1.90 -3.46
C PHE A 80 0.01 -1.50 -1.98
N ALA A 81 -0.44 -2.40 -1.11
CA ALA A 81 -0.45 -2.18 0.34
C ALA A 81 0.97 -1.97 0.89
N GLY A 82 1.91 -2.79 0.43
CA GLY A 82 3.32 -2.73 0.78
C GLY A 82 3.98 -1.41 0.38
N ALA A 83 3.65 -0.88 -0.79
CA ALA A 83 4.11 0.44 -1.22
C ALA A 83 3.64 1.51 -0.24
N LYS A 84 2.35 1.48 0.17
CA LYS A 84 1.76 2.40 1.16
C LYS A 84 2.35 2.25 2.56
N LEU A 85 2.60 1.02 2.99
CA LEU A 85 3.28 0.74 4.24
C LEU A 85 4.74 1.14 4.23
N ALA A 86 5.44 1.09 3.10
CA ALA A 86 6.86 1.44 3.06
C ALA A 86 7.07 2.96 3.07
N HIS A 87 6.41 3.71 2.17
CA HIS A 87 6.67 5.16 2.08
C HIS A 87 6.21 5.95 3.31
N LEU A 88 4.99 5.73 3.81
CA LEU A 88 4.46 6.49 4.96
C LEU A 88 5.30 6.29 6.20
N ALA A 89 5.94 5.16 6.26
CA ALA A 89 6.64 4.69 7.41
C ALA A 89 8.04 5.34 7.48
N LEU A 90 8.60 5.75 6.33
CA LEU A 90 9.85 6.52 6.23
C LEU A 90 9.64 7.99 6.58
N LEU A 91 8.43 8.51 6.39
CA LEU A 91 8.12 9.92 6.63
C LEU A 91 7.80 10.24 8.10
N PRO A 92 8.14 11.43 8.62
CA PRO A 92 7.98 11.78 10.03
C PRO A 92 6.57 11.61 10.57
N HIS A 93 5.56 12.14 9.87
CA HIS A 93 4.16 12.06 10.30
C HIS A 93 3.62 10.65 10.20
N GLY A 94 3.86 9.95 9.09
CA GLY A 94 3.35 8.60 8.91
C GLY A 94 4.05 7.59 9.82
N ARG A 95 5.31 7.81 10.22
CA ARG A 95 6.03 6.90 11.12
C ARG A 95 5.39 6.77 12.51
N LEU A 96 4.66 7.79 12.95
CA LEU A 96 3.96 7.83 14.25
C LEU A 96 2.77 6.87 14.33
N GLU A 97 2.32 6.36 13.18
CA GLU A 97 1.11 5.55 13.03
C GLU A 97 1.40 4.19 12.35
N ARG A 98 2.68 3.84 12.23
CA ARG A 98 3.15 2.61 11.57
C ARG A 98 2.45 1.36 12.11
N GLY A 99 2.33 1.23 13.43
CA GLY A 99 1.81 0.02 14.08
C GLY A 99 0.34 -0.22 13.76
N ARG A 100 -0.50 0.77 14.07
CA ARG A 100 -1.95 0.80 13.82
C ARG A 100 -2.26 0.70 12.34
N ARG A 101 -1.48 1.39 11.49
CA ARG A 101 -1.59 1.31 10.02
C ARG A 101 -1.33 -0.11 9.53
N ALA A 102 -0.24 -0.74 10.00
CA ALA A 102 0.11 -2.10 9.60
C ALA A 102 -0.97 -3.10 9.99
N VAL A 103 -1.56 -2.95 11.17
CA VAL A 103 -2.68 -3.79 11.61
C VAL A 103 -3.89 -3.59 10.70
N ALA A 104 -4.35 -2.36 10.56
CA ALA A 104 -5.55 -2.03 9.79
C ALA A 104 -5.43 -2.38 8.30
N ILE A 105 -4.29 -2.10 7.66
CA ILE A 105 -4.06 -2.46 6.25
C ILE A 105 -4.03 -3.97 6.05
N VAL A 106 -3.39 -4.73 6.94
CA VAL A 106 -3.33 -6.20 6.81
C VAL A 106 -4.70 -6.83 7.06
N ASP A 107 -5.43 -6.36 8.07
CA ASP A 107 -6.78 -6.87 8.32
C ASP A 107 -7.71 -6.57 7.12
N GLN A 108 -7.56 -5.40 6.48
CA GLN A 108 -8.31 -5.06 5.27
C GLN A 108 -7.86 -5.87 4.04
N LEU A 109 -6.57 -6.22 3.94
CA LEU A 109 -6.07 -7.13 2.90
C LEU A 109 -6.73 -8.50 3.01
N ASP A 110 -6.75 -9.06 4.22
CA ASP A 110 -7.31 -10.39 4.49
C ASP A 110 -8.83 -10.44 4.26
N ALA A 111 -9.52 -9.30 4.40
CA ALA A 111 -10.96 -9.20 4.16
C ALA A 111 -11.35 -9.12 2.68
N GLU A 112 -10.55 -8.46 1.84
CA GLU A 112 -10.94 -8.08 0.47
C GLU A 112 -10.14 -8.78 -0.64
N PHE A 113 -8.93 -9.27 -0.32
CA PHE A 113 -7.98 -9.79 -1.31
C PHE A 113 -7.52 -11.19 -0.96
N GLY A 114 -6.99 -11.91 -1.94
CA GLY A 114 -6.39 -13.22 -1.70
C GLY A 114 -5.01 -13.13 -1.03
N PRO A 115 -4.53 -14.26 -0.48
CA PRO A 115 -3.25 -14.33 0.22
C PRO A 115 -2.07 -14.13 -0.75
N CYS A 116 -0.96 -13.58 -0.26
CA CYS A 116 0.27 -13.49 -1.05
C CYS A 116 1.12 -14.77 -0.92
N SER A 117 1.46 -15.37 -2.06
CA SER A 117 2.42 -16.49 -2.16
C SER A 117 3.75 -16.07 -2.79
N THR A 118 3.99 -14.77 -2.94
CA THR A 118 5.26 -14.20 -3.47
C THR A 118 5.59 -14.68 -4.89
N TYR A 119 4.59 -14.73 -5.77
CA TYR A 119 4.79 -15.10 -7.18
C TYR A 119 5.66 -14.12 -7.96
N GLY A 120 5.66 -12.83 -7.61
CA GLY A 120 6.48 -11.80 -8.26
C GLY A 120 5.83 -11.12 -9.49
N GLU A 121 4.80 -11.71 -10.10
CA GLU A 121 4.10 -11.15 -11.28
C GLU A 121 3.65 -9.69 -11.11
N CYS A 122 3.27 -9.31 -9.90
CA CYS A 122 2.85 -7.95 -9.58
C CYS A 122 3.92 -6.89 -9.86
N VAL A 123 5.20 -7.23 -9.71
CA VAL A 123 6.33 -6.32 -9.95
C VAL A 123 6.57 -6.16 -11.44
N GLU A 124 6.56 -7.27 -12.19
CA GLU A 124 6.77 -7.28 -13.64
C GLU A 124 5.74 -6.42 -14.39
N VAL A 125 4.48 -6.45 -13.95
CA VAL A 125 3.42 -5.64 -14.57
C VAL A 125 3.33 -4.22 -14.03
N CYS A 126 4.13 -3.84 -13.03
CA CYS A 126 4.00 -2.55 -12.38
C CYS A 126 4.54 -1.41 -13.27
N PRO A 127 3.69 -0.50 -13.78
CA PRO A 127 4.18 0.58 -14.65
C PRO A 127 5.02 1.62 -13.89
N ALA A 128 4.92 1.66 -12.57
CA ALA A 128 5.67 2.55 -11.70
C ALA A 128 6.97 1.91 -11.16
N GLY A 129 7.26 0.64 -11.51
CA GLY A 129 8.50 -0.02 -11.09
C GLY A 129 8.62 -0.29 -9.58
N ILE A 130 7.50 -0.46 -8.87
CA ILE A 130 7.53 -0.72 -7.42
C ILE A 130 8.24 -2.06 -7.14
N PRO A 131 9.29 -2.07 -6.30
CA PRO A 131 10.11 -3.26 -6.11
C PRO A 131 9.42 -4.31 -5.23
N LEU A 132 9.84 -5.57 -5.36
CA LEU A 132 9.35 -6.70 -4.55
C LEU A 132 9.53 -6.48 -3.03
N ALA A 133 10.47 -5.61 -2.63
CA ALA A 133 10.66 -5.19 -1.24
C ALA A 133 9.37 -4.60 -0.61
N ALA A 134 8.49 -4.00 -1.42
CA ALA A 134 7.17 -3.55 -0.96
C ALA A 134 6.32 -4.72 -0.44
N VAL A 135 6.28 -5.85 -1.16
CA VAL A 135 5.55 -7.06 -0.71
C VAL A 135 6.08 -7.53 0.65
N ALA A 136 7.41 -7.54 0.81
CA ALA A 136 8.03 -7.91 2.08
C ALA A 136 7.74 -6.91 3.21
N ALA A 137 7.47 -5.63 2.89
CA ALA A 137 7.13 -4.61 3.88
C ALA A 137 5.81 -4.92 4.60
N VAL A 138 4.84 -5.56 3.93
CA VAL A 138 3.55 -5.93 4.53
C VAL A 138 3.75 -6.80 5.77
N HIS A 139 4.44 -7.94 5.61
CA HIS A 139 4.70 -8.85 6.72
C HIS A 139 5.66 -8.23 7.74
N ARG A 140 6.65 -7.45 7.30
CA ARG A 140 7.63 -6.80 8.19
C ARG A 140 6.94 -5.82 9.15
N GLU A 141 6.07 -4.96 8.64
CA GLU A 141 5.39 -3.97 9.48
C GLU A 141 4.37 -4.64 10.40
N ARG A 142 3.66 -5.68 9.94
CA ARG A 142 2.76 -6.46 10.81
C ARG A 142 3.49 -7.20 11.93
N LEU A 143 4.61 -7.85 11.62
CA LEU A 143 5.41 -8.50 12.65
C LEU A 143 5.98 -7.47 13.63
N ARG A 144 6.50 -6.36 13.11
CA ARG A 144 6.99 -5.25 13.93
C ARG A 144 5.91 -4.74 14.90
N SER A 145 4.67 -4.54 14.45
CA SER A 145 3.59 -4.06 15.31
C SER A 145 3.25 -5.05 16.42
N VAL A 146 3.17 -6.34 16.09
CA VAL A 146 2.93 -7.42 17.07
C VAL A 146 4.06 -7.50 18.11
N PHE A 147 5.33 -7.46 17.69
CA PHE A 147 6.45 -7.56 18.61
C PHE A 147 6.65 -6.29 19.46
N ARG A 148 6.35 -5.10 18.92
CA ARG A 148 6.52 -3.84 19.65
C ARG A 148 5.43 -3.62 20.68
N GLY A 149 4.22 -4.14 20.44
CA GLY A 149 3.08 -4.05 21.36
C GLY A 149 2.64 -2.62 21.70
N LYS A 150 3.08 -1.63 20.93
CA LYS A 150 2.71 -0.21 21.08
C LYS A 150 1.60 0.12 20.08
N ALA A 151 0.68 0.97 20.50
CA ALA A 151 -0.35 1.55 19.62
C ALA A 151 0.22 2.76 18.85
N ASP A 152 1.41 2.59 18.26
CA ASP A 152 2.05 3.55 17.34
C ASP A 152 1.66 3.26 15.88
#